data_AF-A0A1H1PGM5-F1
#
_entry.id   AF-A0A1H1PGM5-F1
#
_cell.length_a   1.000
_cell.length_b   1.000
_cell.length_c   1.000
_cell.angle_alpha   90.00
_cell.angle_beta   90.00
_cell.angle_gamma   90.00
#
_symmetry.space_group_name_H-M   'P 1'
#
loop_
_entity.id
_entity.type
_entity.pdbx_description
1 polymer ?
#
loop_
_entity_poly.entity_id
_entity_poly.type
_entity_poly.pdbx_seq_one_letter_code
_entity_poly.pdbx_strand_id
1 'polypeptide(L)'
;MNDIISLIENAAKTKSDLASASIRMPKELYSFIEGLADQLDLSRQETMLKLLEKGVEAAKAALKLDDKEQAAVDIELLEPSSFHLLNTNKRHSLEDHDRMLSEGSAAAFYAPWKYNIDRIKKGDVVFLYENGKGIVAFGQGTGETEKREHHGYLEECHFQRLMDFTILDKPISAAEIKKAVQKNVVFLRTMSPMPDGQLLLNLIQKRSA
;
A
#
# COMPACT_ATOMS: atom_id res chain seq x y z
N MET A 1 -23.29 -35.75 -1.60
CA MET A 1 -22.84 -35.64 -0.20
C MET A 1 -21.37 -35.24 -0.26
N ASN A 2 -21.02 -34.02 0.13
CA ASN A 2 -19.61 -33.61 0.16
C ASN A 2 -18.94 -34.30 1.35
N ASP A 3 -17.98 -35.18 1.07
CA ASP A 3 -17.19 -35.88 2.08
C ASP A 3 -16.22 -34.88 2.75
N ILE A 4 -15.91 -35.11 4.03
CA ILE A 4 -15.07 -34.23 4.85
C ILE A 4 -13.68 -34.04 4.23
N ILE A 5 -13.19 -35.05 3.52
CA ILE A 5 -11.93 -35.01 2.77
C ILE A 5 -12.01 -33.99 1.64
N SER A 6 -13.11 -33.99 0.87
CA SER A 6 -13.35 -33.02 -0.21
C SER A 6 -13.49 -31.58 0.31
N LEU A 7 -14.00 -31.39 1.53
CA LEU A 7 -14.06 -30.07 2.18
C LEU A 7 -12.68 -29.59 2.63
N ILE A 8 -11.83 -30.49 3.16
CA ILE A 8 -10.46 -30.18 3.57
C ILE A 8 -9.58 -29.83 2.35
N GLU A 9 -9.69 -30.59 1.26
CA GLU A 9 -8.95 -30.34 0.03
C GLU A 9 -9.37 -29.02 -0.65
N ASN A 10 -10.66 -28.67 -0.58
CA ASN A 10 -11.15 -27.40 -1.09
C ASN A 10 -10.77 -26.22 -0.18
N ALA A 11 -10.77 -26.39 1.14
CA ALA A 11 -10.31 -25.36 2.08
C ALA A 11 -8.81 -25.03 1.89
N ALA A 12 -7.99 -26.01 1.47
CA ALA A 12 -6.59 -25.78 1.14
C ALA A 12 -6.40 -25.01 -0.18
N LYS A 13 -7.33 -25.13 -1.14
CA LYS A 13 -7.29 -24.43 -2.44
C LYS A 13 -7.84 -23.01 -2.37
N THR A 14 -8.74 -22.72 -1.44
CA THR A 14 -9.35 -21.40 -1.24
C THR A 14 -8.69 -20.65 -0.07
N LYS A 15 -7.36 -20.66 0.02
CA LYS A 15 -6.66 -19.76 0.93
C LYS A 15 -6.74 -18.33 0.38
N SER A 16 -7.85 -17.64 0.65
CA SER A 16 -7.77 -16.19 0.78
C SER A 16 -6.99 -15.92 2.06
N ASP A 17 -5.99 -15.05 2.00
CA ASP A 17 -5.21 -14.62 3.15
C ASP A 17 -6.08 -13.72 4.05
N LEU A 18 -7.00 -14.34 4.80
CA LEU A 18 -7.87 -13.66 5.74
C LEU A 18 -7.09 -13.33 7.02
N ALA A 19 -7.04 -12.05 7.38
CA ALA A 19 -6.53 -11.59 8.66
C ALA A 19 -7.65 -11.47 9.69
N SER A 20 -7.43 -11.95 10.92
CA SER A 20 -8.36 -11.78 12.03
C SER A 20 -8.07 -10.51 12.83
N ALA A 21 -9.09 -9.71 13.12
CA ALA A 21 -8.99 -8.54 13.99
C ALA A 21 -10.09 -8.53 15.06
N SER A 22 -9.73 -8.18 16.29
CA SER A 22 -10.70 -7.98 17.39
C SER A 22 -11.01 -6.50 17.54
N ILE A 23 -12.30 -6.14 17.57
CA ILE A 23 -12.76 -4.75 17.65
C ILE A 23 -13.44 -4.51 19.00
N ARG A 24 -13.05 -3.44 19.71
CA ARG A 24 -13.82 -2.89 20.83
C ARG A 24 -14.63 -1.71 20.31
N MET A 25 -15.91 -1.65 20.67
CA MET A 25 -16.81 -0.60 20.19
C MET A 25 -17.78 -0.13 21.28
N PRO A 26 -18.35 1.08 21.16
CA PRO A 26 -19.41 1.56 22.06
C PRO A 26 -20.60 0.60 22.09
N LYS A 27 -21.27 0.51 23.25
CA LYS A 27 -22.41 -0.42 23.44
C LYS A 27 -23.57 -0.11 22.50
N GLU A 28 -23.79 1.18 22.22
CA GLU A 28 -24.85 1.67 21.34
C GLU A 28 -24.62 1.21 19.91
N LEU A 29 -23.37 1.31 19.42
CA LEU A 29 -23.00 0.83 18.09
C LEU A 29 -23.11 -0.70 18.00
N TYR A 30 -22.67 -1.41 19.03
CA TYR A 30 -22.79 -2.87 19.09
C TYR A 30 -24.26 -3.29 19.02
N SER A 31 -25.12 -2.69 19.84
CA SER A 31 -26.56 -2.99 19.87
C SER A 31 -27.24 -2.68 18.53
N PHE A 32 -26.85 -1.61 17.84
CA PHE A 32 -27.34 -1.33 16.49
C PHE A 32 -26.96 -2.43 15.50
N ILE A 33 -25.72 -2.92 15.54
CA ILE A 33 -25.25 -4.02 14.67
C ILE A 33 -26.04 -5.30 14.95
N GLU A 34 -26.35 -5.60 16.21
CA GLU A 34 -27.18 -6.76 16.56
C GLU A 34 -28.59 -6.64 15.96
N GLY A 35 -29.26 -5.50 16.16
CA GLY A 35 -30.59 -5.29 15.59
C GLY A 35 -30.61 -5.32 14.06
N LEU A 36 -29.56 -4.81 13.41
CA LEU A 36 -29.42 -4.88 11.96
C LEU A 36 -29.18 -6.32 11.47
N ALA A 37 -28.37 -7.10 12.20
CA ALA A 37 -28.12 -8.50 11.89
C ALA A 37 -29.41 -9.32 11.96
N ASP A 38 -30.22 -9.12 13.02
CA ASP A 38 -31.53 -9.75 13.16
C ASP A 38 -32.48 -9.38 12.02
N GLN A 39 -32.52 -8.10 11.63
CA GLN A 39 -33.37 -7.62 10.54
C GLN A 39 -32.97 -8.19 9.16
N LEU A 40 -31.67 -8.38 8.94
CA LEU A 40 -31.13 -8.87 7.66
C LEU A 40 -30.99 -10.40 7.59
N ASP A 41 -31.28 -11.11 8.68
CA ASP A 41 -31.05 -12.55 8.83
C ASP A 41 -29.58 -12.95 8.55
N LEU A 42 -28.65 -12.16 9.08
CA LEU A 42 -27.20 -12.37 8.93
C LEU A 42 -26.54 -12.57 10.29
N SER A 43 -25.35 -13.19 10.29
CA SER A 43 -24.54 -13.21 11.51
C SER A 43 -24.00 -11.80 11.84
N ARG A 44 -23.82 -11.50 13.13
CA ARG A 44 -23.20 -10.22 13.56
C ARG A 44 -21.85 -9.97 12.88
N GLN A 45 -21.05 -11.03 12.69
CA GLN A 45 -19.74 -10.95 12.05
C GLN A 45 -19.86 -10.59 10.56
N GLU A 46 -20.81 -11.20 9.87
CA GLU A 46 -21.08 -10.89 8.47
C GLU A 46 -21.65 -9.48 8.30
N THR A 47 -22.58 -9.04 9.16
CA THR A 47 -23.09 -7.67 9.16
C THR A 47 -21.98 -6.64 9.38
N MET A 48 -21.08 -6.88 10.36
CA MET A 48 -19.90 -6.04 10.57
C MET A 48 -19.00 -6.00 9.34
N LEU A 49 -18.74 -7.16 8.72
CA LEU A 49 -17.90 -7.23 7.52
C LEU A 49 -18.49 -6.39 6.38
N LYS A 50 -19.79 -6.53 6.08
CA LYS A 50 -20.45 -5.75 5.03
C LYS A 50 -20.43 -4.24 5.32
N LEU A 51 -20.62 -3.84 6.58
CA LEU A 51 -20.51 -2.44 6.99
C LEU A 51 -19.08 -1.90 6.81
N LEU A 52 -18.07 -2.70 7.16
CA LEU A 52 -16.66 -2.34 6.97
C LEU A 52 -16.30 -2.25 5.49
N GLU A 53 -16.76 -3.17 4.64
CA GLU A 53 -16.58 -3.12 3.19
C GLU A 53 -17.15 -1.81 2.61
N LYS A 54 -18.36 -1.43 3.02
CA LYS A 54 -18.96 -0.14 2.62
C LYS A 54 -18.21 1.07 3.17
N GLY A 55 -17.70 1.00 4.40
CA GLY A 55 -16.82 2.03 4.95
C GLY A 55 -15.53 2.19 4.15
N VAL A 56 -14.92 1.08 3.72
CA VAL A 56 -13.72 1.06 2.87
C VAL A 56 -14.01 1.66 1.50
N GLU A 57 -15.12 1.29 0.85
CA GLU A 57 -15.57 1.91 -0.41
C GLU A 57 -15.72 3.43 -0.27
N ALA A 58 -16.41 3.89 0.78
CA ALA A 58 -16.61 5.31 1.03
C ALA A 58 -15.28 6.04 1.28
N ALA A 59 -14.37 5.44 2.05
CA ALA A 59 -13.05 6.01 2.31
C ALA A 59 -12.20 6.10 1.04
N LYS A 60 -12.20 5.06 0.19
CA LYS A 60 -11.51 5.06 -1.11
C LYS A 60 -12.05 6.17 -2.02
N ALA A 61 -13.36 6.33 -2.09
CA ALA A 61 -14.01 7.35 -2.90
C ALA A 61 -13.65 8.77 -2.40
N ALA A 62 -13.72 9.00 -1.09
CA ALA A 62 -13.36 10.29 -0.49
C ALA A 62 -11.88 10.66 -0.74
N LEU A 63 -10.99 9.65 -0.77
CA LEU A 63 -9.56 9.82 -1.04
C LEU A 63 -9.19 9.69 -2.52
N LYS A 64 -10.15 9.36 -3.39
CA LYS A 64 -9.96 9.10 -4.82
C LYS A 64 -8.81 8.12 -5.13
N LEU A 65 -8.65 7.07 -4.32
CA LEU A 65 -7.48 6.17 -4.42
C LEU A 65 -7.47 5.32 -5.69
N ASP A 66 -8.65 4.89 -6.13
CA ASP A 66 -8.83 3.96 -7.25
C ASP A 66 -9.41 4.67 -8.50
N ASP A 67 -9.48 6.01 -8.48
CA ASP A 67 -9.99 6.88 -9.56
C ASP A 67 -8.88 7.10 -10.61
N LYS A 68 -9.06 6.55 -11.81
CA LYS A 68 -8.03 6.57 -12.86
C LYS A 68 -7.86 7.96 -13.46
N GLU A 69 -8.96 8.66 -13.70
CA GLU A 69 -8.96 10.01 -14.26
C GLU A 69 -8.25 10.97 -13.31
N GLN A 70 -8.59 10.93 -12.02
CA GLN A 70 -7.91 11.74 -11.02
C GLN A 70 -6.45 11.32 -10.86
N ALA A 71 -6.13 10.02 -10.85
CA ALA A 71 -4.76 9.57 -10.73
C ALA A 71 -3.89 10.03 -11.91
N ALA A 72 -4.41 10.02 -13.14
CA ALA A 72 -3.72 10.55 -14.31
C ALA A 72 -3.45 12.05 -14.17
N VAL A 73 -4.46 12.83 -13.77
CA VAL A 73 -4.33 14.28 -13.51
C VAL A 73 -3.34 14.56 -12.39
N ASP A 74 -3.40 13.81 -11.28
CA ASP A 74 -2.49 13.96 -10.16
C ASP A 74 -1.04 13.69 -10.60
N ILE A 75 -0.80 12.63 -11.38
CA ILE A 75 0.54 12.30 -11.92
C ILE A 75 1.08 13.42 -12.81
N GLU A 76 0.23 14.04 -13.62
CA GLU A 76 0.60 15.14 -14.51
C GLU A 76 0.90 16.44 -13.72
N LEU A 77 0.09 16.75 -12.70
CA LEU A 77 0.23 17.95 -11.87
C LEU A 77 1.24 17.81 -10.73
N LEU A 78 1.78 16.60 -10.52
CA LEU A 78 2.70 16.33 -9.43
C LEU A 78 4.02 17.08 -9.65
N GLU A 79 4.32 17.99 -8.73
CA GLU A 79 5.57 18.74 -8.71
C GLU A 79 6.80 17.81 -8.73
N PRO A 80 7.87 18.16 -9.47
CA PRO A 80 9.13 17.44 -9.40
C PRO A 80 9.67 17.40 -7.96
N SER A 81 10.16 16.24 -7.54
CA SER A 81 10.78 16.08 -6.23
C SER A 81 11.95 15.12 -6.34
N SER A 82 13.03 15.39 -5.60
CA SER A 82 14.18 14.48 -5.49
C SER A 82 13.96 13.36 -4.47
N PHE A 83 12.78 13.30 -3.87
CA PHE A 83 12.43 12.36 -2.83
C PHE A 83 11.00 11.88 -3.06
N HIS A 84 10.80 10.57 -3.03
CA HIS A 84 9.52 9.92 -3.30
C HIS A 84 9.17 8.95 -2.20
N LEU A 85 7.91 8.93 -1.78
CA LEU A 85 7.35 7.88 -0.93
C LEU A 85 6.50 6.97 -1.80
N LEU A 86 6.93 5.73 -1.99
CA LEU A 86 6.31 4.75 -2.88
C LEU A 86 5.72 3.60 -2.08
N ASN A 87 4.43 3.32 -2.25
CA ASN A 87 3.76 2.17 -1.64
C ASN A 87 4.26 0.87 -2.28
N THR A 88 4.56 -0.12 -1.46
CA THR A 88 5.04 -1.44 -1.90
C THR A 88 3.95 -2.35 -2.48
N ASN A 89 2.77 -1.81 -2.78
CA ASN A 89 1.62 -2.55 -3.29
C ASN A 89 1.08 -3.67 -2.38
N LYS A 90 1.55 -3.80 -1.13
CA LYS A 90 1.17 -4.87 -0.18
C LYS A 90 -0.34 -5.04 0.01
N ARG A 91 -1.11 -3.96 -0.13
CA ARG A 91 -2.58 -3.98 -0.06
C ARG A 91 -3.22 -4.82 -1.18
N HIS A 92 -2.58 -4.91 -2.33
CA HIS A 92 -3.11 -5.58 -3.52
C HIS A 92 -2.40 -6.90 -3.80
N SER A 93 -1.10 -7.00 -3.51
CA SER A 93 -0.31 -8.20 -3.74
C SER A 93 0.86 -8.30 -2.76
N LEU A 94 0.90 -9.39 -1.99
CA LEU A 94 2.05 -9.73 -1.14
C LEU A 94 3.28 -10.09 -1.99
N GLU A 95 3.06 -10.77 -3.11
CA GLU A 95 4.13 -11.13 -4.05
C GLU A 95 4.83 -9.89 -4.61
N ASP A 96 4.08 -8.85 -4.99
CA ASP A 96 4.69 -7.60 -5.48
C ASP A 96 5.50 -6.90 -4.38
N HIS A 97 4.97 -6.89 -3.16
CA HIS A 97 5.66 -6.34 -2.00
C HIS A 97 7.00 -7.05 -1.75
N ASP A 98 6.97 -8.37 -1.67
CA ASP A 98 8.16 -9.18 -1.41
C ASP A 98 9.18 -9.08 -2.56
N ARG A 99 8.69 -9.00 -3.80
CA ARG A 99 9.53 -8.81 -4.98
C ARG A 99 10.19 -7.44 -5.01
N MET A 100 9.48 -6.36 -4.70
CA MET A 100 10.06 -5.02 -4.59
C MET A 100 11.21 -4.97 -3.58
N LEU A 101 11.05 -5.65 -2.43
CA LEU A 101 12.08 -5.70 -1.40
C LEU A 101 13.26 -6.60 -1.76
N SER A 102 13.01 -7.77 -2.34
CA SER A 102 14.07 -8.72 -2.71
C SER A 102 14.89 -8.28 -3.92
N GLU A 103 14.26 -7.64 -4.91
CA GLU A 103 14.94 -7.08 -6.09
C GLU A 103 15.56 -5.70 -5.81
N GLY A 104 15.22 -5.06 -4.69
CA GLY A 104 15.64 -3.70 -4.38
C GLY A 104 15.13 -2.71 -5.42
N SER A 105 13.81 -2.70 -5.67
CA SER A 105 13.21 -1.97 -6.78
C SER A 105 12.04 -1.08 -6.37
N ALA A 106 11.89 0.03 -7.08
CA ALA A 106 10.70 0.85 -7.11
C ALA A 106 9.81 0.35 -8.25
N ALA A 107 8.59 -0.11 -7.96
CA ALA A 107 7.66 -0.62 -8.95
C ALA A 107 6.24 -0.11 -8.72
N ALA A 108 5.49 0.02 -9.82
CA ALA A 108 4.06 0.26 -9.77
C ALA A 108 3.37 -0.46 -10.94
N PHE A 109 2.07 -0.70 -10.75
CA PHE A 109 1.32 -1.64 -11.56
C PHE A 109 0.07 -0.99 -12.13
N TYR A 110 -0.24 -1.33 -13.37
CA TYR A 110 -1.38 -0.86 -14.15
C TYR A 110 -1.41 0.66 -14.42
N ALA A 111 -1.94 1.02 -15.59
CA ALA A 111 -2.20 2.42 -15.90
C ALA A 111 -3.37 2.99 -15.04
N PRO A 112 -3.27 4.25 -14.56
CA PRO A 112 -2.16 5.19 -14.81
C PRO A 112 -1.02 5.11 -13.77
N TRP A 113 -1.20 4.36 -12.68
CA TRP A 113 -0.29 4.39 -11.53
C TRP A 113 1.14 3.97 -11.86
N LYS A 114 1.34 3.03 -12.81
CA LYS A 114 2.67 2.60 -13.28
C LYS A 114 3.55 3.75 -13.77
N TYR A 115 2.95 4.81 -14.34
CA TYR A 115 3.67 5.98 -14.85
C TYR A 115 4.30 6.85 -13.75
N ASN A 116 4.00 6.60 -12.46
CA ASN A 116 4.77 7.23 -11.37
C ASN A 116 6.25 6.86 -11.44
N ILE A 117 6.57 5.63 -11.84
CA ILE A 117 7.95 5.13 -11.87
C ILE A 117 8.77 5.87 -12.93
N ASP A 118 8.15 6.26 -14.05
CA ASP A 118 8.79 6.98 -15.15
C ASP A 118 9.26 8.39 -14.74
N ARG A 119 8.76 8.90 -13.62
CA ARG A 119 9.10 10.23 -13.09
C ARG A 119 10.32 10.21 -12.18
N ILE A 120 10.75 9.03 -11.73
CA ILE A 120 11.92 8.87 -10.86
C ILE A 120 13.18 9.13 -11.69
N LYS A 121 13.94 10.16 -11.31
CA LYS A 121 15.18 10.53 -11.98
C LYS A 121 16.39 9.88 -11.31
N LYS A 122 17.51 9.87 -12.03
CA LYS A 122 18.79 9.42 -11.49
C LYS A 122 19.15 10.20 -10.24
N GLY A 123 19.37 9.50 -9.13
CA GLY A 123 19.75 10.08 -7.84
C GLY A 123 18.58 10.53 -6.97
N ASP A 124 17.33 10.48 -7.47
CA ASP A 124 16.16 10.69 -6.61
C ASP A 124 16.09 9.58 -5.56
N VAL A 125 15.73 9.92 -4.33
CA VAL A 125 15.61 8.94 -3.25
C VAL A 125 14.19 8.42 -3.19
N VAL A 126 14.03 7.11 -3.23
CA VAL A 126 12.73 6.44 -3.12
C VAL A 126 12.66 5.72 -1.77
N PHE A 127 11.70 6.10 -0.95
CA PHE A 127 11.33 5.42 0.28
C PHE A 127 10.20 4.41 0.00
N LEU A 128 10.46 3.13 0.24
CA LEU A 128 9.46 2.08 0.11
C LEU A 128 8.60 2.00 1.38
N TYR A 129 7.31 2.25 1.23
CA TYR A 129 6.32 2.29 2.29
C TYR A 129 5.44 1.04 2.30
N GLU A 130 5.37 0.39 3.45
CA GLU A 130 4.52 -0.76 3.73
C GLU A 130 3.31 -0.32 4.58
N ASN A 131 2.10 -0.56 4.08
CA ASN A 131 0.87 -0.24 4.79
C ASN A 131 0.82 -0.89 6.17
N GLY A 132 0.55 -0.10 7.20
CA GLY A 132 0.49 -0.56 8.60
C GLY A 132 1.85 -0.66 9.30
N LYS A 133 2.97 -0.52 8.59
CA LYS A 133 4.32 -0.63 9.16
C LYS A 133 5.14 0.65 9.03
N GLY A 134 5.16 1.28 7.87
CA GLY A 134 5.93 2.50 7.62
C GLY A 134 6.93 2.37 6.47
N ILE A 135 7.95 3.24 6.44
CA ILE A 135 9.09 3.09 5.51
C ILE A 135 9.92 1.90 5.96
N VAL A 136 10.07 0.91 5.08
CA VAL A 136 10.77 -0.35 5.34
C VAL A 136 12.09 -0.47 4.60
N ALA A 137 12.26 0.30 3.52
CA ALA A 137 13.50 0.33 2.75
C ALA A 137 13.62 1.67 2.00
N PHE A 138 14.81 1.96 1.51
CA PHE A 138 15.04 3.09 0.62
C PHE A 138 16.22 2.84 -0.32
N GLY A 139 16.31 3.62 -1.40
CA GLY A 139 17.44 3.62 -2.31
C GLY A 139 17.32 4.75 -3.32
N GLN A 140 18.28 4.86 -4.23
CA GLN A 140 18.33 5.92 -5.25
C GLN A 140 17.86 5.39 -6.62
N GLY A 141 16.99 6.14 -7.29
CA GLY A 141 16.54 5.84 -8.64
C GLY A 141 17.69 5.88 -9.65
N THR A 142 17.63 5.01 -10.64
CA THR A 142 18.58 4.99 -11.77
C THR A 142 18.21 6.03 -12.83
N GLY A 143 16.93 6.40 -12.91
CA GLY A 143 16.38 7.21 -14.00
C GLY A 143 16.00 6.39 -15.24
N GLU A 144 16.13 5.06 -15.17
CA GLU A 144 15.90 4.14 -16.30
C GLU A 144 14.77 3.18 -15.94
N THR A 145 13.57 3.41 -16.52
CA THR A 145 12.41 2.53 -16.31
C THR A 145 12.49 1.29 -17.17
N GLU A 146 12.44 0.14 -16.53
CA GLU A 146 12.22 -1.17 -17.14
C GLU A 146 10.73 -1.54 -17.08
N LYS A 147 10.29 -2.37 -18.02
CA LYS A 147 8.90 -2.84 -18.11
C LYS A 147 8.84 -4.35 -18.13
N ARG A 148 7.84 -4.93 -17.46
CA ARG A 148 7.57 -6.37 -17.51
C ARG A 148 6.08 -6.69 -17.49
N GLU A 149 5.77 -7.93 -17.84
CA GLU A 149 4.44 -8.50 -17.68
C GLU A 149 4.03 -8.52 -16.21
N HIS A 150 2.73 -8.30 -15.96
CA HIS A 150 2.13 -8.49 -14.66
C HIS A 150 0.75 -9.14 -14.82
N HIS A 151 0.56 -10.30 -14.19
CA HIS A 151 -0.66 -11.13 -14.24
C HIS A 151 -1.21 -11.38 -15.67
N GLY A 152 -0.33 -11.71 -16.64
CA GLY A 152 -0.74 -12.00 -18.02
C GLY A 152 -0.89 -10.75 -18.91
N TYR A 153 -0.68 -9.55 -18.37
CA TYR A 153 -0.75 -8.30 -19.13
C TYR A 153 0.65 -7.73 -19.36
N LEU A 154 1.02 -7.56 -20.64
CA LEU A 154 2.32 -7.04 -21.06
C LEU A 154 2.49 -5.58 -20.61
N GLU A 155 3.71 -5.25 -20.18
CA GLU A 155 4.10 -3.89 -19.76
C GLU A 155 3.23 -3.27 -18.65
N GLU A 156 2.48 -4.07 -17.89
CA GLU A 156 1.67 -3.57 -16.77
C GLU A 156 2.45 -3.44 -15.46
N CYS A 157 3.74 -3.76 -15.44
CA CYS A 157 4.67 -3.37 -14.39
C CYS A 157 5.75 -2.45 -14.98
N HIS A 158 5.80 -1.21 -14.50
CA HIS A 158 6.97 -0.35 -14.66
C HIS A 158 7.79 -0.43 -13.39
N PHE A 159 9.10 -0.55 -13.50
CA PHE A 159 10.00 -0.59 -12.35
C PHE A 159 11.37 0.03 -12.63
N GLN A 160 12.03 0.50 -11.57
CA GLN A 160 13.46 0.86 -11.58
C GLN A 160 14.15 0.10 -10.45
N ARG A 161 15.32 -0.50 -10.74
CA ARG A 161 16.22 -0.95 -9.67
C ARG A 161 16.73 0.27 -8.90
N LEU A 162 16.91 0.12 -7.60
CA LEU A 162 17.42 1.19 -6.74
C LEU A 162 18.90 0.95 -6.43
N MET A 163 19.70 1.99 -6.62
CA MET A 163 21.09 2.04 -6.19
C MET A 163 21.15 2.24 -4.67
N ASP A 164 22.20 1.75 -4.03
CA ASP A 164 22.41 1.84 -2.58
C ASP A 164 21.19 1.38 -1.76
N PHE A 165 20.49 0.37 -2.27
CA PHE A 165 19.26 -0.12 -1.67
C PHE A 165 19.51 -0.70 -0.28
N THR A 166 18.76 -0.19 0.70
CA THR A 166 18.89 -0.55 2.11
C THR A 166 17.53 -0.89 2.68
N ILE A 167 17.39 -2.11 3.21
CA ILE A 167 16.27 -2.51 4.05
C ILE A 167 16.54 -2.02 5.48
N LEU A 168 15.55 -1.38 6.10
CA LEU A 168 15.64 -0.87 7.45
C LEU A 168 15.30 -1.95 8.47
N ASP A 169 16.23 -2.26 9.38
CA ASP A 169 15.98 -3.15 10.53
C ASP A 169 14.80 -2.65 11.37
N LYS A 170 14.72 -1.32 11.55
CA LYS A 170 13.63 -0.65 12.24
C LYS A 170 12.90 0.31 11.30
N PRO A 171 11.69 -0.06 10.83
CA PRO A 171 10.87 0.81 9.99
C PRO A 171 10.62 2.19 10.61
N ILE A 172 10.36 3.18 9.76
CA ILE A 172 9.89 4.51 10.19
C ILE A 172 8.38 4.54 10.06
N SER A 173 7.68 4.52 11.18
CA SER A 173 6.22 4.49 11.21
C SER A 173 5.61 5.77 10.62
N ALA A 174 4.34 5.68 10.17
CA ALA A 174 3.58 6.84 9.68
C ALA A 174 3.55 8.02 10.67
N ALA A 175 3.51 7.73 11.98
CA ALA A 175 3.56 8.75 13.02
C ALA A 175 4.91 9.47 13.08
N GLU A 176 6.01 8.72 12.95
CA GLU A 176 7.36 9.28 12.91
C GLU A 176 7.61 10.09 11.64
N ILE A 177 7.12 9.63 10.48
CA ILE A 177 7.18 10.39 9.22
C ILE A 177 6.44 11.72 9.38
N LYS A 178 5.21 11.70 9.89
CA LYS A 178 4.42 12.92 10.15
C LYS A 178 5.12 13.87 11.10
N LYS A 179 5.72 13.35 12.18
CA LYS A 179 6.48 14.15 13.15
C LYS A 179 7.72 14.79 12.52
N ALA A 180 8.39 14.09 11.61
CA ALA A 180 9.58 14.58 10.94
C ALA A 180 9.24 15.64 9.87
N VAL A 181 8.23 15.38 9.03
CA VAL A 181 7.95 16.16 7.82
C VAL A 181 6.96 17.31 8.05
N GLN A 182 6.29 17.38 9.21
CA GLN A 182 5.36 18.46 9.63
C GLN A 182 4.29 18.86 8.60
N LYS A 183 3.97 17.99 7.65
CA LYS A 183 2.98 18.19 6.60
C LYS A 183 2.01 17.01 6.52
N ASN A 184 0.88 17.22 5.86
CA ASN A 184 -0.09 16.18 5.62
C ASN A 184 0.43 15.21 4.53
N VAL A 185 0.93 14.05 4.96
CA VAL A 185 1.40 12.99 4.06
C VAL A 185 0.27 11.99 3.80
N VAL A 186 -0.04 11.76 2.52
CA VAL A 186 -1.04 10.77 2.10
C VAL A 186 -0.35 9.44 1.80
N PHE A 187 -0.42 8.51 2.75
CA PHE A 187 0.27 7.21 2.67
C PHE A 187 -0.36 6.16 1.74
N LEU A 188 -1.63 6.38 1.37
CA LEU A 188 -2.43 5.38 0.64
C LEU A 188 -2.35 5.51 -0.89
N ARG A 189 -1.68 6.55 -1.40
CA ARG A 189 -1.40 6.72 -2.82
C ARG A 189 -0.28 5.78 -3.26
N THR A 190 -0.22 5.44 -4.54
CA THR A 190 0.89 4.65 -5.11
C THR A 190 2.22 5.33 -4.85
N MET A 191 2.36 6.59 -5.26
CA MET A 191 3.55 7.39 -4.98
C MET A 191 3.15 8.80 -4.55
N SER A 192 3.95 9.41 -3.69
CA SER A 192 3.79 10.81 -3.29
C SER A 192 5.15 11.51 -3.25
N PRO A 193 5.23 12.78 -3.64
CA PRO A 193 6.47 13.55 -3.55
C PRO A 193 6.74 13.81 -2.07
N MET A 194 8.01 13.84 -1.71
CA MET A 194 8.44 14.04 -0.34
C MET A 194 9.50 15.13 -0.28
N PRO A 195 9.20 16.41 -0.59
CA PRO A 195 10.21 17.46 -0.69
C PRO A 195 11.15 17.57 0.52
N ASP A 196 10.63 17.28 1.72
CA ASP A 196 11.38 17.29 2.97
C ASP A 196 12.03 15.92 3.30
N GLY A 197 12.23 15.06 2.31
CA GLY A 197 12.74 13.69 2.45
C GLY A 197 14.14 13.60 3.05
N GLN A 198 14.94 14.68 2.97
CA GLN A 198 16.22 14.78 3.66
C GLN A 198 16.06 14.63 5.19
N LEU A 199 14.94 15.07 5.78
CA LEU A 199 14.67 14.89 7.21
C LEU A 199 14.55 13.41 7.57
N LEU A 200 14.01 12.59 6.65
CA LEU A 200 13.90 11.14 6.83
C LEU A 200 15.26 10.45 6.71
N LEU A 201 16.10 10.83 5.75
CA LEU A 201 17.48 10.33 5.67
C LEU A 201 18.28 10.64 6.93
N ASN A 202 18.20 11.88 7.43
CA ASN A 202 18.86 12.28 8.67
C ASN A 202 18.35 11.47 9.86
N LEU A 203 17.06 11.14 9.90
CA LEU A 203 16.48 10.27 10.94
C LEU A 203 17.02 8.83 10.84
N ILE A 204 17.18 8.29 9.64
CA ILE A 204 17.77 6.95 9.40
C ILE A 204 19.22 6.91 9.88
N GLN A 205 20.02 7.91 9.50
CA GLN A 205 21.42 8.00 9.89
C GLN A 205 21.58 8.07 11.41
N LYS A 206 20.76 8.89 12.10
CA LYS A 206 20.75 8.99 13.57
C LYS A 206 20.40 7.69 14.29
N ARG A 207 19.69 6.76 13.65
CA ARG A 207 19.36 5.44 14.21
C ARG A 207 20.46 4.41 13.99
N SER A 208 21.31 4.65 13.00
CA SER A 208 22.37 3.73 12.57
C SER A 208 23.73 4.07 13.19
N ALA A 209 23.85 5.26 13.79
CA ALA A 209 24.96 5.71 14.61
C ALA A 209 24.74 5.31 16.08
#